data_AF-U5HH21-F1
#
_entry.id   AF-U5HH21-F1
#
_cell.length_a   1.000
_cell.length_b   1.000
_cell.length_c   1.000
_cell.angle_alpha   90.00
_cell.angle_beta   90.00
_cell.angle_gamma   90.00
#
_symmetry.space_group_name_H-M   'P 1'
#
loop_
_entity.id
_entity.type
_entity.pdbx_description
1 polymer ?
#
loop_
_entity_poly.entity_id
_entity_poly.type
_entity_poly.pdbx_seq_one_letter_code
_entity_poly.pdbx_strand_id
1 'polypeptide(L)'
;MRPTTTVLTVMKRLFRSVASCSSHQVGLNVQRPLRRHASTLIATTTSSTRPRSRFAPVLNAASLRSSSAPSNTRGYASDSYEGPSDSTRTRAAVGPFTLRAGAIFAVTGLGLYFYFQKEKAKIQAHKEQEHATANIGRPNIGGPFGLTDQDGNSFSDQDMVGKWSLVYFGFTNCPDICPEELDKMGLVVKAISKLHKIDILPIFITCDPARDNVQAVKAYVQDFIPSLVGLTGTYEDIKKCCKAYRVYFSTPPDAKPTDDYLVDHSIFFYLMDPNGKFVDAFGRSMGPVEVENKIGKYLSLWNQTDGKEGWSDMK
;
A
#
# COMPACT_ATOMS: atom_id res chain seq x y z
N MET A 1 -59.12 -37.81 -23.27
CA MET A 1 -57.85 -37.05 -23.42
C MET A 1 -56.75 -37.79 -22.68
N ARG A 2 -55.54 -37.74 -23.24
CA ARG A 2 -54.39 -38.61 -22.98
C ARG A 2 -53.79 -38.52 -21.56
N PRO A 3 -52.94 -39.50 -21.19
CA PRO A 3 -52.61 -39.87 -19.82
C PRO A 3 -51.15 -39.56 -19.39
N THR A 4 -50.90 -39.90 -18.12
CA THR A 4 -49.67 -40.22 -17.37
C THR A 4 -48.32 -40.42 -18.07
N THR A 5 -47.29 -39.85 -17.42
CA THR A 5 -46.01 -40.44 -16.95
C THR A 5 -45.18 -41.36 -17.88
N THR A 6 -43.86 -41.08 -17.90
CA THR A 6 -42.70 -41.94 -18.21
C THR A 6 -41.88 -41.47 -19.42
N VAL A 7 -40.74 -40.82 -19.20
CA VAL A 7 -39.57 -40.91 -20.10
C VAL A 7 -38.29 -40.92 -19.28
N LEU A 8 -37.87 -42.14 -18.96
CA LEU A 8 -36.50 -42.54 -18.71
C LEU A 8 -35.75 -42.55 -20.05
N THR A 9 -34.48 -42.14 -20.07
CA THR A 9 -33.44 -42.81 -20.86
C THR A 9 -33.54 -42.76 -22.40
N VAL A 10 -33.26 -41.63 -23.06
CA VAL A 10 -32.66 -41.62 -24.42
C VAL A 10 -31.88 -40.32 -24.66
N MET A 11 -30.59 -40.25 -24.33
CA MET A 11 -29.68 -39.27 -24.98
C MET A 11 -28.19 -39.64 -24.92
N LYS A 12 -27.89 -40.95 -25.07
CA LYS A 12 -26.61 -41.42 -25.59
C LYS A 12 -26.74 -41.53 -27.11
N ARG A 13 -26.10 -40.64 -27.88
CA ARG A 13 -25.52 -40.84 -29.24
C ARG A 13 -25.31 -39.48 -29.90
N LEU A 14 -24.20 -39.35 -30.65
CA LEU A 14 -23.57 -38.14 -31.22
C LEU A 14 -22.55 -37.56 -30.23
N PHE A 15 -21.23 -37.73 -30.32
CA PHE A 15 -20.33 -37.96 -31.44
C PHE A 15 -19.14 -38.81 -30.98
N ARG A 16 -18.74 -39.80 -31.80
CA ARG A 16 -17.49 -40.55 -31.72
C ARG A 16 -16.92 -40.59 -33.13
N SER A 17 -15.59 -40.49 -33.26
CA SER A 17 -14.76 -40.66 -34.46
C SER A 17 -14.21 -39.36 -35.06
N VAL A 18 -12.92 -39.07 -34.83
CA VAL A 18 -11.85 -39.33 -35.80
C VAL A 18 -10.58 -39.69 -35.03
N ALA A 19 -9.90 -40.76 -35.45
CA ALA A 19 -8.64 -41.24 -34.93
C ALA A 19 -7.54 -41.11 -35.99
N SER A 20 -6.31 -40.90 -35.52
CA SER A 20 -5.04 -41.43 -36.07
C SER A 20 -4.51 -40.94 -37.41
N CYS A 21 -3.34 -40.29 -37.38
CA CYS A 21 -2.26 -40.61 -38.32
C CYS A 21 -0.91 -40.46 -37.63
N SER A 22 0.00 -41.36 -37.97
CA SER A 22 1.24 -41.71 -37.28
C SER A 22 2.44 -41.41 -38.19
N SER A 23 3.62 -41.32 -37.56
CA SER A 23 4.93 -41.80 -38.04
C SER A 23 6.00 -40.80 -38.54
N HIS A 24 7.14 -40.87 -37.82
CA HIS A 24 8.52 -41.08 -38.30
C HIS A 24 9.28 -40.01 -39.12
N GLN A 25 10.38 -39.46 -38.57
CA GLN A 25 11.80 -39.85 -38.78
C GLN A 25 12.73 -38.78 -38.16
N VAL A 26 13.59 -39.09 -37.18
CA VAL A 26 15.02 -39.54 -37.28
C VAL A 26 15.98 -38.49 -37.85
N GLY A 27 17.03 -38.12 -37.09
CA GLY A 27 18.25 -37.56 -37.67
C GLY A 27 19.16 -36.73 -36.75
N LEU A 28 20.05 -37.41 -36.01
CA LEU A 28 21.50 -37.14 -35.84
C LEU A 28 21.95 -35.74 -35.32
N ASN A 29 22.52 -35.68 -34.11
CA ASN A 29 23.97 -35.83 -33.81
C ASN A 29 24.79 -34.56 -34.12
N VAL A 30 25.31 -33.89 -33.07
CA VAL A 30 26.75 -33.71 -32.83
C VAL A 30 26.93 -33.07 -31.45
N GLN A 31 27.65 -33.81 -30.61
CA GLN A 31 28.22 -33.42 -29.34
C GLN A 31 29.72 -33.28 -29.55
N ARG A 32 30.38 -32.22 -29.02
CA ARG A 32 31.83 -32.17 -28.68
C ARG A 32 32.27 -30.79 -28.13
N PRO A 33 33.44 -30.66 -27.47
CA PRO A 33 33.49 -30.34 -26.05
C PRO A 33 34.46 -29.19 -25.66
N LEU A 34 34.46 -28.90 -24.35
CA LEU A 34 35.54 -28.39 -23.47
C LEU A 34 36.90 -27.97 -24.08
N ARG A 35 37.33 -26.75 -23.73
CA ARG A 35 38.70 -26.33 -23.37
C ARG A 35 38.57 -25.08 -22.48
N ARG A 36 38.79 -25.08 -21.15
CA ARG A 36 40.06 -25.20 -20.38
C ARG A 36 41.23 -24.42 -20.99
N HIS A 37 41.59 -23.30 -20.34
CA HIS A 37 42.93 -22.95 -19.84
C HIS A 37 42.73 -21.86 -18.75
N ALA A 38 43.05 -22.17 -17.49
CA ALA A 38 44.36 -22.00 -16.84
C ALA A 38 44.67 -20.52 -16.63
N SER A 39 44.44 -20.01 -15.42
CA SER A 39 45.44 -19.89 -14.35
C SER A 39 46.49 -18.83 -14.65
N THR A 40 46.50 -17.73 -13.88
CA THR A 40 47.73 -17.16 -13.32
C THR A 40 47.38 -16.32 -12.10
N LEU A 41 47.90 -16.78 -10.96
CA LEU A 41 48.05 -16.08 -9.69
C LEU A 41 49.09 -14.96 -9.85
N ILE A 42 48.84 -13.76 -9.33
CA ILE A 42 49.88 -12.92 -8.73
C ILE A 42 49.30 -12.24 -7.48
N ALA A 43 49.99 -12.44 -6.37
CA ALA A 43 49.74 -11.88 -5.06
C ALA A 43 50.52 -10.57 -4.84
N THR A 44 50.21 -9.88 -3.72
CA THR A 44 51.03 -8.88 -2.98
C THR A 44 51.24 -7.52 -3.68
N THR A 45 51.28 -6.33 -3.07
CA THR A 45 51.17 -5.75 -1.70
C THR A 45 51.14 -4.21 -1.88
N THR A 46 51.12 -3.43 -0.79
CA THR A 46 51.30 -1.95 -0.65
C THR A 46 50.01 -1.12 -0.80
N SER A 47 49.34 -0.68 0.28
CA SER A 47 49.67 0.30 1.34
C SER A 47 49.34 1.76 0.98
N SER A 48 48.82 2.50 1.99
CA SER A 48 48.59 3.96 2.04
C SER A 48 47.52 4.52 1.10
N THR A 49 46.57 5.39 1.47
CA THR A 49 46.46 6.33 2.59
C THR A 49 44.99 6.80 2.65
N ARG A 50 44.39 6.84 3.85
CA ARG A 50 43.11 7.52 4.12
C ARG A 50 43.35 9.02 4.27
N PRO A 51 42.47 9.91 3.78
CA PRO A 51 42.25 11.20 4.41
C PRO A 51 41.08 11.11 5.38
N ARG A 52 41.37 11.50 6.63
CA ARG A 52 40.51 11.50 7.81
C ARG A 52 39.85 12.89 7.88
N SER A 53 38.59 13.05 7.51
CA SER A 53 37.86 14.31 7.76
C SER A 53 37.41 14.35 9.22
N ARG A 54 38.15 15.10 10.04
CA ARG A 54 37.75 15.50 11.38
C ARG A 54 36.62 16.54 11.26
N PHE A 55 35.40 16.17 11.61
CA PHE A 55 34.39 17.14 12.04
C PHE A 55 34.44 17.18 13.57
N ALA A 56 34.93 18.29 14.13
CA ALA A 56 34.82 18.61 15.54
C ALA A 56 33.63 19.57 15.74
N PRO A 57 32.85 19.43 16.82
CA PRO A 57 31.71 20.27 17.11
C PRO A 57 32.18 21.61 17.71
N VAL A 58 31.70 22.73 17.17
CA VAL A 58 31.90 24.05 17.77
C VAL A 58 30.84 24.28 18.82
N LEU A 59 31.26 24.24 20.08
CA LEU A 59 30.51 24.70 21.26
C LEU A 59 30.37 26.22 21.18
N ASN A 60 29.13 26.73 21.23
CA ASN A 60 28.86 28.15 21.34
C ASN A 60 28.53 28.46 22.80
N ALA A 61 29.51 28.98 23.54
CA ALA A 61 29.35 29.47 24.90
C ALA A 61 29.38 31.00 24.92
N ALA A 62 28.50 31.56 25.73
CA ALA A 62 28.21 32.98 25.88
C ALA A 62 29.44 33.86 26.21
N SER A 63 29.42 35.10 25.72
CA SER A 63 30.06 36.20 26.41
C SER A 63 29.29 37.50 26.18
N LEU A 64 28.75 38.01 27.29
CA LEU A 64 28.08 39.29 27.43
C LEU A 64 29.09 40.42 27.20
N ARG A 65 28.85 41.26 26.19
CA ARG A 65 29.60 42.50 26.01
C ARG A 65 28.77 43.68 26.50
N SER A 66 29.28 44.27 27.58
CA SER A 66 28.96 45.59 28.09
C SER A 66 29.22 46.66 27.03
N SER A 67 28.24 47.54 26.80
CA SER A 67 28.45 48.80 26.11
C SER A 67 27.61 49.88 26.79
N SER A 68 28.33 50.71 27.54
CA SER A 68 27.90 51.92 28.22
C SER A 68 27.51 53.02 27.21
N ALA A 69 26.29 53.54 27.32
CA ALA A 69 25.84 54.72 26.61
C ALA A 69 26.16 56.00 27.41
N PRO A 70 26.63 57.09 26.76
CA PRO A 70 26.94 58.32 27.45
C PRO A 70 25.69 59.17 27.74
N SER A 71 25.79 59.86 28.87
CA SER A 71 24.89 60.86 29.43
C SER A 71 24.60 62.01 28.47
N ASN A 72 23.32 62.33 28.28
CA ASN A 72 22.89 63.62 27.74
C ASN A 72 22.02 64.32 28.78
N THR A 73 22.62 65.28 29.45
CA THR A 73 22.00 66.21 30.39
C THR A 73 21.24 67.29 29.63
N ARG A 74 19.92 67.33 29.78
CA ARG A 74 19.13 68.55 29.59
C ARG A 74 18.21 68.73 30.78
N GLY A 75 18.48 69.80 31.53
CA GLY A 75 17.73 70.20 32.70
C GLY A 75 16.31 70.61 32.34
N TYR A 76 15.39 70.29 33.24
CA TYR A 76 14.10 70.96 33.33
C TYR A 76 14.04 71.68 34.67
N ALA A 77 13.63 72.93 34.59
CA ALA A 77 13.45 73.84 35.69
C ALA A 77 12.44 73.29 36.71
N SER A 78 12.75 73.51 37.98
CA SER A 78 11.84 73.39 39.10
C SER A 78 10.74 74.43 38.97
N ASP A 79 9.50 73.98 38.78
CA ASP A 79 8.34 74.79 39.18
C ASP A 79 7.53 74.01 40.21
N SER A 80 7.48 74.65 41.37
CA SER A 80 6.75 74.30 42.56
C SER A 80 5.25 74.43 42.29
N TYR A 81 4.48 73.37 42.50
CA TYR A 81 3.05 73.52 42.75
C TYR A 81 2.64 72.58 43.89
N GLU A 82 2.16 73.23 44.96
CA GLU A 82 1.56 72.63 46.14
C GLU A 82 0.37 71.75 45.78
N GLY A 83 0.20 70.66 46.52
CA GLY A 83 -0.88 69.70 46.31
C GLY A 83 -2.28 70.27 46.57
N PRO A 84 -3.30 69.49 46.19
CA PRO A 84 -4.14 68.97 47.26
C PRO A 84 -4.20 67.45 47.22
N SER A 85 -4.16 66.89 48.43
CA SER A 85 -4.46 65.50 48.76
C SER A 85 -5.85 65.11 48.30
N ASP A 86 -5.99 64.07 47.47
CA ASP A 86 -6.94 62.98 47.71
C ASP A 86 -6.67 61.80 46.77
N SER A 87 -6.93 60.61 47.29
CA SER A 87 -7.22 59.34 46.63
C SER A 87 -7.14 59.29 45.09
N THR A 88 -6.25 58.45 44.57
CA THR A 88 -6.61 57.16 43.94
C THR A 88 -5.35 56.56 43.35
N ARG A 89 -4.91 55.46 43.96
CA ARG A 89 -3.89 54.58 43.40
C ARG A 89 -4.53 53.89 42.19
N THR A 90 -4.46 54.50 41.00
CA THR A 90 -4.94 53.88 39.76
C THR A 90 -3.98 52.77 39.35
N ARG A 91 -4.04 51.66 40.11
CA ARG A 91 -3.76 50.33 39.59
C ARG A 91 -4.64 50.23 38.34
N ALA A 92 -4.03 50.24 37.16
CA ALA A 92 -4.72 49.89 35.93
C ALA A 92 -5.28 48.48 36.15
N ALA A 93 -6.53 48.44 36.61
CA ALA A 93 -7.29 47.24 36.79
C ALA A 93 -7.55 46.73 35.37
N VAL A 94 -6.70 45.81 34.91
CA VAL A 94 -7.08 44.88 33.85
C VAL A 94 -8.24 44.09 34.45
N GLY A 95 -9.45 44.62 34.29
CA GLY A 95 -10.67 44.08 34.88
C GLY A 95 -10.90 42.65 34.37
N PRO A 96 -11.53 41.79 35.18
CA PRO A 96 -11.82 40.43 34.77
C PRO A 96 -12.76 40.49 33.56
N PHE A 97 -12.31 39.92 32.43
CA PHE A 97 -13.08 39.66 31.21
C PHE A 97 -14.40 40.43 31.07
N THR A 98 -14.37 41.62 30.45
CA THR A 98 -15.63 42.30 30.12
C THR A 98 -16.42 41.43 29.12
N LEU A 99 -17.73 41.25 29.35
CA LEU A 99 -18.59 40.45 28.47
C LEU A 99 -18.52 40.90 27.00
N ARG A 100 -18.26 42.20 26.77
CA ARG A 100 -18.03 42.77 25.43
C ARG A 100 -16.74 42.26 24.79
N ALA A 101 -15.64 42.18 25.54
CA ALA A 101 -14.38 41.61 25.04
C ALA A 101 -14.50 40.10 24.80
N GLY A 102 -15.24 39.38 25.65
CA GLY A 102 -15.58 37.97 25.44
C GLY A 102 -16.40 37.74 24.17
N ALA A 103 -17.39 38.59 23.90
CA ALA A 103 -18.19 38.53 22.69
C ALA A 103 -17.35 38.78 21.42
N ILE A 104 -16.47 39.79 21.44
CA ILE A 104 -15.56 40.07 20.31
C ILE A 104 -14.63 38.87 20.10
N PHE A 105 -14.01 38.34 21.15
CA PHE A 105 -13.12 37.18 21.03
C PHE A 105 -13.84 35.94 20.48
N ALA A 106 -15.08 35.67 20.92
CA ALA A 106 -15.89 34.56 20.43
C ALA A 106 -16.25 34.72 18.95
N VAL A 107 -16.66 35.92 18.51
CA VAL A 107 -16.96 36.21 17.10
C VAL A 107 -15.71 36.07 16.23
N THR A 108 -14.58 36.63 16.70
CA THR A 108 -13.31 36.57 15.95
C THR A 108 -12.80 35.13 15.87
N GLY A 109 -12.89 34.37 16.96
CA GLY A 109 -12.53 32.95 17.03
C GLY A 109 -13.42 32.07 16.15
N LEU A 110 -14.73 32.32 16.12
CA LEU A 110 -15.67 31.62 15.24
C LEU A 110 -15.39 31.93 13.77
N GLY A 111 -15.12 33.19 13.43
CA GLY A 111 -14.72 33.60 12.09
C GLY A 111 -13.43 32.93 11.63
N LEU A 112 -12.40 32.90 12.49
CA LEU A 112 -11.16 32.18 12.22
C LEU A 112 -11.40 30.67 12.09
N TYR A 113 -12.24 30.08 12.94
CA TYR A 113 -12.58 28.66 12.87
C TYR A 113 -13.23 28.31 11.52
N PHE A 114 -14.22 29.08 11.07
CA PHE A 114 -14.84 28.88 9.75
C PHE A 114 -13.84 29.13 8.60
N TYR A 115 -12.98 30.14 8.73
CA TYR A 115 -11.91 30.39 7.75
C TYR A 115 -10.96 29.19 7.64
N PHE A 116 -10.43 28.71 8.77
CA PHE A 116 -9.51 27.56 8.78
C PHE A 116 -10.19 26.27 8.31
N GLN A 117 -11.46 26.04 8.64
CA GLN A 117 -12.21 24.89 8.12
C GLN A 117 -12.35 24.94 6.59
N LYS A 118 -12.67 26.13 6.04
CA LYS A 118 -12.79 26.34 4.59
C LYS A 118 -11.44 26.22 3.89
N GLU A 119 -10.37 26.75 4.49
CA GLU A 119 -9.01 26.68 3.95
C GLU A 119 -8.50 25.23 3.95
N LYS A 120 -8.72 24.47 5.03
CA LYS A 120 -8.37 23.04 5.12
C LYS A 120 -9.07 22.22 4.03
N ALA A 121 -10.37 22.46 3.80
CA ALA A 121 -11.12 21.76 2.76
C ALA A 121 -10.55 22.04 1.35
N LYS A 122 -10.17 23.30 1.07
CA LYS A 122 -9.54 23.67 -0.21
C LYS A 122 -8.17 23.04 -0.39
N ILE A 123 -7.33 23.06 0.64
CA ILE A 123 -5.99 22.46 0.60
C ILE A 123 -6.09 20.95 0.39
N GLN A 124 -7.06 20.28 1.01
CA GLN A 124 -7.27 18.85 0.82
C GLN A 124 -7.75 18.53 -0.60
N ALA A 125 -8.69 19.30 -1.14
CA ALA A 125 -9.14 19.17 -2.52
C ALA A 125 -8.00 19.43 -3.52
N HIS A 126 -7.12 20.41 -3.28
CA HIS A 126 -5.99 20.69 -4.14
C HIS A 126 -4.93 19.58 -4.07
N LYS A 127 -4.65 19.04 -2.88
CA LYS A 127 -3.78 17.87 -2.73
C LYS A 127 -4.34 16.65 -3.44
N GLU A 128 -5.64 16.38 -3.34
CA GLU A 128 -6.30 15.30 -4.07
C GLU A 128 -6.20 15.49 -5.58
N GLN A 129 -6.31 16.74 -6.07
CA GLN A 129 -6.09 17.07 -7.48
C GLN A 129 -4.62 16.92 -7.89
N GLU A 130 -3.67 17.36 -7.07
CA GLU A 130 -2.23 17.19 -7.30
C GLU A 130 -1.84 15.71 -7.31
N HIS A 131 -2.36 14.89 -6.38
CA HIS A 131 -2.18 13.44 -6.40
C HIS A 131 -2.87 12.77 -7.60
N ALA A 132 -3.99 13.33 -8.08
CA ALA A 132 -4.70 12.82 -9.26
C ALA A 132 -4.06 13.25 -10.60
N THR A 133 -3.26 14.32 -10.60
CA THR A 133 -2.62 14.91 -11.80
C THR A 133 -1.10 14.72 -11.84
N ALA A 134 -0.49 14.24 -10.75
CA ALA A 134 0.88 13.76 -10.74
C ALA A 134 0.97 12.52 -11.62
N ASN A 135 1.12 12.76 -12.93
CA ASN A 135 1.49 11.79 -13.96
C ASN A 135 2.95 11.36 -13.76
N ILE A 136 3.25 10.78 -12.60
CA ILE A 136 4.39 9.91 -12.43
C ILE A 136 3.98 8.64 -13.18
N GLY A 137 4.68 8.31 -14.27
CA GLY A 137 4.38 7.12 -15.08
C GLY A 137 4.05 5.95 -14.16
N ARG A 138 2.82 5.43 -14.28
CA ARG A 138 2.30 4.44 -13.33
C ARG A 138 3.31 3.32 -13.21
N PRO A 139 3.67 2.89 -11.99
CA PRO A 139 4.60 1.79 -11.85
C PRO A 139 3.97 0.58 -12.55
N ASN A 140 4.70 -0.02 -13.48
CA ASN A 140 4.26 -1.28 -14.09
C ASN A 140 4.26 -2.34 -12.97
N ILE A 141 3.07 -2.60 -12.44
CA ILE A 141 2.77 -3.53 -11.34
C ILE A 141 1.90 -4.63 -11.93
N GLY A 142 2.29 -5.86 -11.66
CA GLY A 142 1.72 -7.05 -12.30
C GLY A 142 2.63 -7.60 -13.39
N GLY A 143 2.36 -8.83 -13.78
CA GLY A 143 3.16 -9.57 -14.77
C GLY A 143 2.80 -11.05 -14.73
N PRO A 144 3.29 -11.83 -15.71
CA PRO A 144 2.99 -13.24 -15.79
C PRO A 144 3.57 -13.98 -14.58
N PHE A 145 2.76 -14.83 -13.96
CA PHE A 145 3.19 -15.70 -12.88
C PHE A 145 2.48 -17.05 -12.97
N GLY A 146 3.14 -18.07 -12.42
CA GLY A 146 2.55 -19.41 -12.27
C GLY A 146 2.80 -19.87 -10.84
N LEU A 147 1.71 -20.08 -10.11
CA LEU A 147 1.68 -20.53 -8.72
C LEU A 147 0.77 -21.75 -8.60
N THR A 148 0.66 -22.28 -7.39
CA THR A 148 -0.21 -23.40 -7.04
C THR A 148 -1.28 -22.93 -6.08
N ASP A 149 -2.53 -23.25 -6.36
CA ASP A 149 -3.65 -22.93 -5.48
C ASP A 149 -3.69 -23.85 -4.23
N GLN A 150 -4.58 -23.52 -3.30
CA GLN A 150 -4.79 -24.29 -2.08
C GLN A 150 -5.32 -25.72 -2.31
N ASP A 151 -5.78 -26.04 -3.52
CA ASP A 151 -6.29 -27.35 -3.91
C ASP A 151 -5.24 -28.17 -4.70
N GLY A 152 -4.06 -27.60 -4.96
CA GLY A 152 -2.96 -28.22 -5.68
C GLY A 152 -2.99 -28.04 -7.20
N ASN A 153 -3.89 -27.21 -7.74
CA ASN A 153 -3.96 -26.88 -9.16
C ASN A 153 -2.99 -25.75 -9.50
N SER A 154 -2.55 -25.70 -10.77
CA SER A 154 -1.80 -24.56 -11.28
C SER A 154 -2.71 -23.35 -11.41
N PHE A 155 -2.27 -22.20 -10.91
CA PHE A 155 -2.94 -20.92 -11.00
C PHE A 155 -2.02 -19.86 -11.59
N SER A 156 -2.52 -19.07 -12.52
CA SER A 156 -1.74 -18.07 -13.27
C SER A 156 -2.45 -16.73 -13.35
N ASP A 157 -1.77 -15.72 -13.88
CA ASP A 157 -2.36 -14.40 -14.16
C ASP A 157 -3.57 -14.49 -15.12
N GLN A 158 -3.61 -15.51 -15.98
CA GLN A 158 -4.71 -15.72 -16.92
C GLN A 158 -6.02 -16.13 -16.23
N ASP A 159 -5.93 -16.79 -15.08
CA ASP A 159 -7.10 -17.21 -14.30
C ASP A 159 -7.79 -16.02 -13.59
N MET A 160 -7.11 -14.89 -13.51
CA MET A 160 -7.64 -13.62 -12.99
C MET A 160 -8.37 -12.82 -14.06
N VAL A 161 -8.15 -13.11 -15.34
CA VAL A 161 -8.76 -12.37 -16.47
C VAL A 161 -10.27 -12.60 -16.49
N GLY A 162 -11.02 -11.54 -16.76
CA GLY A 162 -12.48 -11.51 -16.76
C GLY A 162 -13.10 -11.22 -15.40
N LYS A 163 -12.30 -11.11 -14.32
CA LYS A 163 -12.78 -10.82 -12.97
C LYS A 163 -11.98 -9.71 -12.32
N TRP A 164 -12.65 -8.90 -11.52
CA TRP A 164 -11.96 -8.00 -10.60
C TRP A 164 -11.26 -8.84 -9.54
N SER A 165 -9.97 -8.60 -9.33
CA SER A 165 -9.18 -9.36 -8.36
C SER A 165 -8.57 -8.43 -7.33
N LEU A 166 -8.58 -8.86 -6.07
CA LEU A 166 -7.97 -8.14 -4.96
C LEU A 166 -6.86 -9.01 -4.37
N VAL A 167 -5.62 -8.64 -4.66
CA VAL A 167 -4.44 -9.44 -4.32
C VAL A 167 -3.80 -8.91 -3.03
N TYR A 168 -3.55 -9.80 -2.09
CA TYR A 168 -2.83 -9.53 -0.85
C TYR A 168 -1.63 -10.46 -0.72
N PHE A 169 -0.49 -9.89 -0.31
CA PHE A 169 0.73 -10.63 -0.04
C PHE A 169 0.91 -10.75 1.46
N GLY A 170 1.05 -11.97 1.98
CA GLY A 170 1.19 -12.23 3.41
C GLY A 170 1.83 -13.59 3.68
N PHE A 171 1.73 -14.10 4.90
CA PHE A 171 2.19 -15.44 5.26
C PHE A 171 1.36 -15.97 6.43
N THR A 172 1.21 -17.30 6.55
CA THR A 172 0.24 -17.88 7.52
C THR A 172 0.66 -17.70 8.98
N ASN A 173 1.97 -17.61 9.26
CA ASN A 173 2.54 -17.42 10.58
C ASN A 173 2.61 -15.94 11.05
N CYS A 174 1.92 -15.01 10.40
CA CYS A 174 1.95 -13.60 10.81
C CYS A 174 1.15 -13.40 12.12
N PRO A 175 1.73 -12.81 13.18
CA PRO A 175 1.10 -12.78 14.50
C PRO A 175 -0.18 -11.92 14.54
N ASP A 176 -0.20 -10.78 13.85
CA ASP A 176 -1.30 -9.81 14.01
C ASP A 176 -1.79 -9.15 12.70
N ILE A 177 -0.87 -8.76 11.80
CA ILE A 177 -1.21 -7.87 10.68
C ILE A 177 -1.97 -8.60 9.56
N CYS A 178 -1.55 -9.82 9.18
CA CYS A 178 -2.22 -10.54 8.10
C CYS A 178 -3.69 -10.88 8.42
N PRO A 179 -4.02 -11.43 9.61
CA PRO A 179 -5.41 -11.71 9.96
C PRO A 179 -6.30 -10.44 9.94
N GLU A 180 -5.81 -9.33 10.50
CA GLU A 180 -6.53 -8.04 10.52
C GLU A 180 -6.84 -7.56 9.09
N GLU A 181 -5.87 -7.66 8.19
CA GLU A 181 -6.02 -7.24 6.80
C GLU A 181 -6.95 -8.19 6.01
N LEU A 182 -6.90 -9.50 6.24
CA LEU A 182 -7.81 -10.47 5.61
C LEU A 182 -9.27 -10.28 6.05
N ASP A 183 -9.51 -10.00 7.34
CA ASP A 183 -10.85 -9.67 7.83
C ASP A 183 -11.39 -8.39 7.17
N LYS A 184 -10.54 -7.36 7.07
CA LYS A 184 -10.89 -6.12 6.38
C LYS A 184 -11.23 -6.38 4.91
N MET A 185 -10.46 -7.22 4.23
CA MET A 185 -10.74 -7.63 2.85
C MET A 185 -12.09 -8.35 2.72
N GLY A 186 -12.42 -9.23 3.66
CA GLY A 186 -13.71 -9.93 3.69
C GLY A 186 -14.90 -8.98 3.81
N LEU A 187 -14.79 -7.94 4.65
CA LEU A 187 -15.80 -6.90 4.77
C LEU A 187 -15.99 -6.14 3.45
N VAL A 188 -14.90 -5.75 2.79
CA VAL A 188 -14.92 -5.03 1.51
C VAL A 188 -15.56 -5.88 0.42
N VAL A 189 -15.12 -7.13 0.24
CA VAL A 189 -15.66 -8.03 -0.80
C VAL A 189 -17.16 -8.25 -0.60
N LYS A 190 -17.60 -8.49 0.64
CA LYS A 190 -19.01 -8.68 0.98
C LYS A 190 -19.84 -7.42 0.71
N ALA A 191 -19.31 -6.24 1.03
CA ALA A 191 -19.99 -4.97 0.80
C ALA A 191 -20.16 -4.70 -0.70
N ILE A 192 -19.09 -4.89 -1.49
CA ILE A 192 -19.13 -4.71 -2.95
C ILE A 192 -20.10 -5.69 -3.62
N SER A 193 -20.05 -6.99 -3.28
CA SER A 193 -20.98 -7.98 -3.84
C SER A 193 -22.43 -7.61 -3.51
N LYS A 194 -22.70 -7.07 -2.31
CA LYS A 194 -24.03 -6.59 -1.92
C LYS A 194 -24.50 -5.37 -2.73
N LEU A 195 -23.65 -4.36 -2.87
CA LEU A 195 -23.97 -3.07 -3.48
C LEU A 195 -23.98 -3.09 -5.01
N HIS A 196 -22.95 -3.67 -5.62
CA HIS A 196 -22.71 -3.61 -7.06
C HIS A 196 -23.11 -4.89 -7.79
N LYS A 197 -23.44 -5.98 -7.06
CA LYS A 197 -23.75 -7.31 -7.65
C LYS A 197 -22.60 -7.85 -8.52
N ILE A 198 -21.37 -7.47 -8.17
CA ILE A 198 -20.13 -7.92 -8.82
C ILE A 198 -19.33 -8.68 -7.78
N ASP A 199 -18.88 -9.87 -8.15
CA ASP A 199 -18.02 -10.68 -7.31
C ASP A 199 -16.55 -10.35 -7.60
N ILE A 200 -15.87 -9.82 -6.59
CA ILE A 200 -14.42 -9.63 -6.59
C ILE A 200 -13.79 -10.95 -6.15
N LEU A 201 -12.73 -11.36 -6.84
CA LEU A 201 -11.90 -12.51 -6.49
C LEU A 201 -10.84 -12.08 -5.47
N PRO A 202 -10.95 -12.44 -4.18
CA PRO A 202 -9.90 -12.18 -3.22
C PRO A 202 -8.81 -13.25 -3.37
N ILE A 203 -7.54 -12.82 -3.41
CA ILE A 203 -6.38 -13.67 -3.59
C ILE A 203 -5.36 -13.39 -2.48
N PHE A 204 -4.95 -14.44 -1.80
CA PHE A 204 -3.86 -14.44 -0.83
C PHE A 204 -2.63 -15.11 -1.45
N ILE A 205 -1.49 -14.43 -1.49
CA ILE A 205 -0.22 -14.98 -1.98
C ILE A 205 0.76 -15.06 -0.81
N THR A 206 1.29 -16.25 -0.53
CA THR A 206 2.31 -16.39 0.51
C THR A 206 3.65 -15.76 0.10
N CYS A 207 4.32 -15.11 1.04
CA CYS A 207 5.70 -14.65 0.94
C CYS A 207 6.69 -15.64 1.56
N ASP A 208 6.21 -16.72 2.19
CA ASP A 208 7.03 -17.69 2.92
C ASP A 208 6.74 -19.15 2.51
N PRO A 209 7.12 -19.56 1.29
CA PRO A 209 6.87 -20.90 0.79
C PRO A 209 7.62 -22.01 1.55
N ALA A 210 8.55 -21.67 2.45
CA ALA A 210 9.27 -22.65 3.26
C ALA A 210 8.40 -23.28 4.35
N ARG A 211 7.45 -22.50 4.90
CA ARG A 211 6.51 -22.93 5.95
C ARG A 211 5.09 -23.10 5.40
N ASP A 212 4.71 -22.26 4.45
CA ASP A 212 3.36 -22.21 3.88
C ASP A 212 3.18 -23.23 2.74
N ASN A 213 3.04 -24.51 3.10
CA ASN A 213 2.64 -25.56 2.16
C ASN A 213 1.16 -25.42 1.75
N VAL A 214 0.75 -26.15 0.70
CA VAL A 214 -0.61 -26.09 0.15
C VAL A 214 -1.67 -26.36 1.24
N GLN A 215 -1.43 -27.33 2.13
CA GLN A 215 -2.35 -27.68 3.21
C GLN A 215 -2.46 -26.58 4.28
N ALA A 216 -1.35 -25.95 4.65
CA ALA A 216 -1.31 -24.87 5.64
C ALA A 216 -2.03 -23.63 5.09
N VAL A 217 -1.74 -23.26 3.83
CA VAL A 217 -2.45 -22.17 3.16
C VAL A 217 -3.94 -22.47 3.07
N LYS A 218 -4.33 -23.70 2.71
CA LYS A 218 -5.74 -24.11 2.66
C LYS A 218 -6.44 -23.95 4.00
N ALA A 219 -5.83 -24.45 5.08
CA ALA A 219 -6.40 -24.33 6.42
C ALA A 219 -6.53 -22.86 6.82
N TYR A 220 -5.52 -22.05 6.52
CA TYR A 220 -5.52 -20.62 6.84
C TYR A 220 -6.62 -19.84 6.09
N VAL A 221 -6.74 -20.00 4.77
CA VAL A 221 -7.71 -19.22 3.98
C VAL A 221 -9.16 -19.59 4.27
N GLN A 222 -9.42 -20.83 4.72
CA GLN A 222 -10.76 -21.31 5.06
C GLN A 222 -11.39 -20.58 6.25
N ASP A 223 -10.59 -20.04 7.16
CA ASP A 223 -11.08 -19.36 8.37
C ASP A 223 -11.57 -17.92 8.09
N PHE A 224 -11.18 -17.31 6.96
CA PHE A 224 -11.49 -15.90 6.66
C PHE A 224 -12.67 -15.75 5.69
N ILE A 225 -12.45 -16.01 4.40
CA ILE A 225 -13.41 -15.70 3.33
C ILE A 225 -13.63 -16.96 2.48
N PRO A 226 -14.87 -17.45 2.31
CA PRO A 226 -15.13 -18.68 1.55
C PRO A 226 -14.69 -18.64 0.08
N SER A 227 -14.59 -17.45 -0.52
CA SER A 227 -14.14 -17.25 -1.90
C SER A 227 -12.65 -16.91 -2.04
N LEU A 228 -11.88 -16.92 -0.93
CA LEU A 228 -10.45 -16.63 -0.93
C LEU A 228 -9.66 -17.74 -1.60
N VAL A 229 -8.92 -17.36 -2.63
CA VAL A 229 -7.94 -18.23 -3.27
C VAL A 229 -6.59 -18.01 -2.61
N GLY A 230 -6.03 -19.07 -2.05
CA GLY A 230 -4.70 -19.07 -1.45
C GLY A 230 -3.68 -19.64 -2.43
N LEU A 231 -2.64 -18.87 -2.72
CA LEU A 231 -1.57 -19.24 -3.64
C LEU A 231 -0.25 -19.46 -2.91
N THR A 232 0.39 -20.58 -3.23
CA THR A 232 1.75 -20.94 -2.81
C THR A 232 2.56 -21.44 -4.01
N GLY A 233 3.82 -21.78 -3.81
CA GLY A 233 4.69 -22.26 -4.89
C GLY A 233 6.12 -22.46 -4.45
N THR A 234 7.02 -22.57 -5.43
CA THR A 234 8.46 -22.63 -5.13
C THR A 234 8.96 -21.24 -4.72
N TYR A 235 10.07 -21.19 -3.98
CA TYR A 235 10.71 -19.92 -3.62
C TYR A 235 11.04 -19.05 -4.84
N GLU A 236 11.43 -19.66 -5.95
CA GLU A 236 11.71 -18.93 -7.18
C GLU A 236 10.46 -18.31 -7.79
N ASP A 237 9.33 -19.02 -7.77
CA ASP A 237 8.09 -18.54 -8.38
C ASP A 237 7.42 -17.46 -7.54
N ILE A 238 7.44 -17.60 -6.21
CA ILE A 238 7.04 -16.54 -5.29
C ILE A 238 7.93 -15.31 -5.48
N LYS A 239 9.25 -15.49 -5.57
CA LYS A 239 10.19 -14.37 -5.82
C LYS A 239 9.92 -13.66 -7.14
N LYS A 240 9.61 -14.40 -8.21
CA LYS A 240 9.21 -13.82 -9.51
C LYS A 240 7.90 -13.05 -9.39
N CYS A 241 6.90 -13.63 -8.71
CA CYS A 241 5.60 -13.00 -8.48
C CYS A 241 5.76 -11.70 -7.66
N CYS A 242 6.41 -11.74 -6.50
CA CYS A 242 6.69 -10.56 -5.70
C CYS A 242 7.43 -9.48 -6.49
N LYS A 243 8.41 -9.86 -7.34
CA LYS A 243 9.10 -8.91 -8.21
C LYS A 243 8.17 -8.26 -9.25
N ALA A 244 7.26 -9.01 -9.85
CA ALA A 244 6.29 -8.49 -10.82
C ALA A 244 5.33 -7.49 -10.16
N TYR A 245 4.92 -7.75 -8.93
CA TYR A 245 4.08 -6.85 -8.14
C TYR A 245 4.86 -5.78 -7.37
N ARG A 246 6.20 -5.74 -7.50
CA ARG A 246 7.11 -4.85 -6.77
C ARG A 246 6.99 -4.95 -5.24
N VAL A 247 6.59 -6.12 -4.76
CA VAL A 247 6.53 -6.45 -3.35
C VAL A 247 7.94 -6.81 -2.89
N TYR A 248 8.43 -6.05 -1.91
CA TYR A 248 9.63 -6.42 -1.19
C TYR A 248 9.28 -7.48 -0.15
N PHE A 249 10.10 -8.53 -0.10
CA PHE A 249 10.08 -9.47 1.01
C PHE A 249 11.50 -9.73 1.49
N SER A 250 11.68 -9.86 2.80
CA SER A 250 12.97 -10.17 3.42
C SER A 250 12.82 -11.27 4.45
N THR A 251 13.60 -12.33 4.27
CA THR A 251 13.71 -13.42 5.23
C THR A 251 15.01 -13.24 6.01
N PRO A 252 15.02 -13.44 7.35
CA PRO A 252 16.26 -13.37 8.12
C PRO A 252 17.31 -14.37 7.60
N PRO A 253 18.60 -13.97 7.55
CA PRO A 253 19.66 -14.75 6.89
C PRO A 253 19.95 -16.12 7.54
N ASP A 254 19.65 -16.27 8.83
CA ASP A 254 19.87 -17.51 9.60
C ASP A 254 18.57 -18.31 9.83
N ALA A 255 17.48 -17.93 9.19
CA ALA A 255 16.17 -18.54 9.37
C ALA A 255 16.14 -19.99 8.85
N LYS A 256 15.83 -20.93 9.75
CA LYS A 256 15.49 -22.31 9.37
C LYS A 256 13.97 -22.45 9.26
N PRO A 257 13.44 -23.33 8.39
CA PRO A 257 12.00 -23.57 8.27
C PRO A 257 11.34 -24.04 9.58
N THR A 258 12.11 -24.57 10.52
CA THR A 258 11.66 -25.00 11.85
C THR A 258 11.58 -23.88 12.87
N ASP A 259 12.20 -22.74 12.59
CA ASP A 259 12.28 -21.62 13.52
C ASP A 259 11.09 -20.67 13.26
N ASP A 260 10.63 -20.02 14.32
CA ASP A 260 9.61 -18.98 14.20
C ASP A 260 10.28 -17.65 13.87
N TYR A 261 10.30 -17.31 12.58
CA TYR A 261 10.80 -16.02 12.08
C TYR A 261 9.70 -15.19 11.44
N LEU A 262 9.90 -13.88 11.45
CA LEU A 262 9.03 -12.94 10.75
C LEU A 262 9.62 -12.65 9.37
N VAL A 263 8.73 -12.59 8.38
CA VAL A 263 9.06 -12.12 7.04
C VAL A 263 8.52 -10.71 6.91
N ASP A 264 9.39 -9.75 6.63
CA ASP A 264 8.94 -8.40 6.27
C ASP A 264 8.30 -8.47 4.89
N HIS A 265 7.04 -8.04 4.75
CA HIS A 265 6.34 -7.99 3.47
C HIS A 265 5.51 -6.71 3.33
N SER A 266 5.12 -6.42 2.08
CA SER A 266 4.24 -5.30 1.75
C SER A 266 2.81 -5.56 2.24
N ILE A 267 2.23 -4.59 2.96
CA ILE A 267 0.87 -4.65 3.54
C ILE A 267 -0.18 -3.91 2.69
N PHE A 268 -0.02 -3.97 1.36
CA PHE A 268 -0.93 -3.32 0.41
C PHE A 268 -1.85 -4.36 -0.23
N PHE A 269 -3.13 -4.01 -0.42
CA PHE A 269 -4.00 -4.71 -1.35
C PHE A 269 -3.82 -4.14 -2.74
N TYR A 270 -3.66 -4.99 -3.74
CA TYR A 270 -3.57 -4.60 -5.14
C TYR A 270 -4.89 -4.89 -5.83
N LEU A 271 -5.56 -3.86 -6.33
CA LEU A 271 -6.76 -4.01 -7.14
C LEU A 271 -6.36 -4.20 -8.60
N MET A 272 -6.78 -5.33 -9.18
CA MET A 272 -6.57 -5.69 -10.57
C MET A 272 -7.92 -5.64 -11.30
N ASP A 273 -7.93 -5.05 -12.49
CA ASP A 273 -9.10 -5.02 -13.37
C ASP A 273 -9.33 -6.38 -14.06
N PRO A 274 -10.47 -6.57 -14.74
CA PRO A 274 -10.75 -7.77 -15.53
C PRO A 274 -9.78 -8.03 -16.69
N ASN A 275 -8.96 -7.05 -17.08
CA ASN A 275 -7.91 -7.22 -18.09
C ASN A 275 -6.57 -7.64 -17.47
N GLY A 276 -6.51 -7.87 -16.14
CA GLY A 276 -5.29 -8.20 -15.41
C GLY A 276 -4.34 -7.00 -15.26
N LYS A 277 -4.84 -5.77 -15.39
CA LYS A 277 -4.06 -4.54 -15.20
C LYS A 277 -4.23 -4.01 -13.78
N PHE A 278 -3.16 -3.43 -13.27
CA PHE A 278 -3.16 -2.76 -11.97
C PHE A 278 -3.98 -1.46 -12.02
N VAL A 279 -4.89 -1.29 -11.06
CA VAL A 279 -5.77 -0.12 -10.94
C VAL A 279 -5.32 0.80 -9.81
N ASP A 280 -5.23 0.25 -8.59
CA ASP A 280 -4.90 1.00 -7.38
C ASP A 280 -4.36 0.07 -6.28
N ALA A 281 -3.67 0.64 -5.30
CA ALA A 281 -3.17 -0.07 -4.13
C ALA A 281 -3.70 0.55 -2.83
N PHE A 282 -4.22 -0.28 -1.93
CA PHE A 282 -4.80 0.16 -0.66
C PHE A 282 -3.92 -0.27 0.52
N GLY A 283 -3.42 0.69 1.28
CA GLY A 283 -2.58 0.42 2.45
C GLY A 283 -3.39 0.25 3.74
N ARG A 284 -2.70 -0.22 4.79
CA ARG A 284 -3.27 -0.38 6.13
C ARG A 284 -3.93 0.88 6.70
N SER A 285 -3.44 2.07 6.36
CA SER A 285 -4.02 3.34 6.83
C SER A 285 -5.44 3.59 6.32
N MET A 286 -5.87 2.87 5.29
CA MET A 286 -7.20 3.02 4.69
C MET A 286 -8.20 2.08 5.38
N GLY A 287 -9.31 2.66 5.86
CA GLY A 287 -10.39 1.88 6.47
C GLY A 287 -11.24 1.13 5.44
N PRO A 288 -11.99 0.09 5.85
CA PRO A 288 -12.78 -0.75 4.94
C PRO A 288 -13.78 0.05 4.11
N VAL A 289 -14.47 1.03 4.72
CA VAL A 289 -15.46 1.88 4.03
C VAL A 289 -14.80 2.79 3.00
N GLU A 290 -13.58 3.26 3.25
CA GLU A 290 -12.87 4.09 2.28
C GLU A 290 -12.42 3.25 1.07
N VAL A 291 -11.90 2.04 1.32
CA VAL A 291 -11.55 1.07 0.26
C VAL A 291 -12.77 0.72 -0.58
N GLU A 292 -13.89 0.38 0.07
CA GLU A 292 -15.18 0.10 -0.59
C GLU A 292 -15.61 1.26 -1.51
N ASN A 293 -15.60 2.49 -0.99
CA ASN A 293 -15.97 3.67 -1.79
C ASN A 293 -15.05 3.88 -3.00
N LYS A 294 -13.75 3.64 -2.86
CA LYS A 294 -12.80 3.74 -3.98
C LYS A 294 -13.05 2.66 -5.02
N ILE A 295 -13.18 1.40 -4.59
CA ILE A 295 -13.51 0.28 -5.48
C ILE A 295 -14.83 0.54 -6.20
N GLY A 296 -15.88 0.98 -5.50
CA GLY A 296 -17.17 1.32 -6.10
C GLY A 296 -17.07 2.40 -7.17
N LYS A 297 -16.20 3.41 -6.97
CA LYS A 297 -15.89 4.41 -8.02
C LYS A 297 -15.25 3.76 -9.23
N TYR A 298 -14.24 2.91 -9.05
CA TYR A 298 -13.57 2.22 -10.17
C TYR A 298 -14.54 1.31 -10.94
N LEU A 299 -15.40 0.57 -10.24
CA LEU A 299 -16.46 -0.26 -10.86
C LEU A 299 -17.45 0.60 -11.66
N SER A 300 -17.85 1.75 -11.12
CA SER A 300 -18.78 2.66 -11.81
C SER A 300 -18.17 3.25 -13.09
N LEU A 301 -16.87 3.54 -13.08
CA LEU A 301 -16.12 4.09 -14.21
C LEU A 301 -15.91 3.02 -15.30
N TRP A 302 -15.61 1.79 -14.88
CA TRP A 302 -15.50 0.64 -15.77
C TRP A 302 -16.81 0.36 -16.53
N ASN A 303 -17.94 0.41 -15.83
CA ASN A 303 -19.26 0.22 -16.46
C ASN A 303 -19.62 1.33 -17.45
N GLN A 304 -19.11 2.55 -17.26
CA GLN A 304 -19.35 3.67 -18.18
C GLN A 304 -18.54 3.57 -19.47
N THR A 305 -17.46 2.79 -19.48
CA THR A 305 -16.56 2.63 -20.63
C THR A 305 -16.75 1.32 -21.39
N ASP A 306 -17.85 0.62 -21.13
CA ASP A 306 -18.18 -0.68 -21.71
C ASP A 306 -17.05 -1.73 -21.57
N GLY A 307 -16.14 -1.56 -20.60
CA GLY A 307 -14.95 -2.40 -20.42
C GLY A 307 -13.97 -2.41 -21.59
N LYS A 308 -14.07 -1.46 -22.53
CA LYS A 308 -13.25 -1.42 -23.76
C LYS A 308 -11.95 -0.64 -23.59
N GLU A 309 -11.95 0.32 -22.69
CA GLU A 309 -10.76 1.08 -22.34
C GLU A 309 -10.37 0.64 -20.93
N GLY A 310 -9.24 -0.06 -20.83
CA GLY A 310 -8.70 -0.37 -19.51
C GLY A 310 -8.50 0.93 -18.75
N TRP A 311 -8.50 0.88 -17.42
CA TRP A 311 -8.17 2.04 -16.57
C TRP A 311 -6.85 2.77 -16.97
N SER A 312 -6.01 2.08 -17.75
CA SER A 312 -4.78 2.58 -18.35
C SER A 312 -5.00 3.68 -19.40
N ASP A 313 -6.14 3.72 -20.09
CA ASP A 313 -6.36 4.58 -21.26
C ASP A 313 -7.27 5.79 -20.97
N MET A 314 -7.99 5.81 -19.85
CA MET A 314 -9.02 6.80 -19.52
C MET A 314 -8.54 8.17 -18.98
N LYS A 315 -7.26 8.57 -19.14
CA LYS A 315 -6.80 9.90 -18.72
C LYS A 315 -5.71 10.49 -19.62
#